data_AF-A0A3D4SXA2-F1
#
_entry.id   AF-A0A3D4SXA2-F1
#
_cell.length_a   1.000
_cell.length_b   1.000
_cell.length_c   1.000
_cell.angle_alpha   90.00
_cell.angle_beta   90.00
_cell.angle_gamma   90.00
#
_symmetry.space_group_name_H-M   'P 1'
#
loop_
_entity.id
_entity.type
_entity.pdbx_description
1 polymer ?
#
loop_
_entity_poly.entity_id
_entity_poly.type
_entity_poly.pdbx_seq_one_letter_code
_entity_poly.pdbx_strand_id
1 'polypeptide(L)' 'MVRSTDPVAIAGAATGVDMSLSFADMGLPEPVVRELTRQGLVHPFPIQAAAIPDGLAGRDVLGRGPTGSGKT' A
#
# COMPACT_ATOMS: atom_id res chain seq x y z
N MET A 1 18.78 -23.23 -25.56
CA MET A 1 19.17 -23.04 -24.15
C MET A 1 19.57 -21.58 -23.91
N VAL A 2 18.65 -20.64 -24.07
CA VAL A 2 18.82 -19.25 -23.62
C VAL A 2 17.55 -18.91 -22.87
N ARG A 3 17.70 -18.72 -21.55
CA ARG A 3 16.62 -18.29 -20.66
C ARG A 3 16.33 -16.83 -21.02
N SER A 4 15.13 -16.55 -21.50
CA SER A 4 14.58 -15.18 -21.54
C SER A 4 14.44 -14.73 -20.09
N THR A 5 15.42 -13.99 -19.59
CA THR A 5 15.29 -13.24 -18.34
C THR A 5 14.73 -11.87 -18.72
N ASP A 6 13.43 -11.83 -18.95
CA ASP A 6 12.72 -10.56 -18.93
C ASP A 6 12.87 -10.00 -17.51
N PRO A 7 13.42 -8.78 -17.34
CA PRO A 7 13.46 -8.17 -16.03
C PRO A 7 12.01 -7.92 -15.60
N VAL A 8 11.53 -8.70 -14.63
CA VAL A 8 10.36 -8.32 -13.84
C VAL A 8 10.66 -6.93 -13.31
N ALA A 9 9.88 -5.95 -13.77
CA ALA A 9 9.91 -4.59 -13.27
C ALA A 9 9.62 -4.64 -11.77
N ILE A 10 10.68 -4.66 -10.97
CA ILE A 10 10.65 -4.32 -9.55
C ILE A 10 10.32 -2.84 -9.52
N ALA A 11 9.02 -2.52 -9.46
CA ALA A 11 8.49 -1.18 -9.32
C ALA A 11 9.24 -0.50 -8.18
N GLY A 12 10.15 0.38 -8.60
CA GLY A 12 11.12 1.04 -7.73
C GLY A 12 10.47 2.13 -6.91
N ALA A 13 11.02 2.29 -5.71
CA ALA A 13 11.08 3.51 -4.91
C ALA A 13 9.83 4.40 -4.94
N ALA A 14 9.04 4.28 -3.87
CA ALA A 14 8.03 5.23 -3.46
C ALA A 14 8.57 6.67 -3.50
N THR A 15 8.25 7.41 -4.55
CA THR A 15 8.45 8.86 -4.61
C THR A 15 7.34 9.51 -3.80
N GLY A 16 7.69 9.97 -2.59
CA GLY A 16 6.91 10.93 -1.81
C GLY A 16 5.48 10.48 -1.48
N VAL A 17 5.31 9.43 -0.69
CA VAL A 17 4.03 9.20 -0.02
C VAL A 17 3.84 10.32 0.98
N ASP A 18 2.82 11.15 0.77
CA ASP A 18 2.48 12.20 1.72
C ASP A 18 1.95 11.58 3.02
N MET A 19 2.72 11.78 4.09
CA MET A 19 2.43 11.25 5.42
C MET A 19 1.22 11.93 6.07
N SER A 20 0.65 12.97 5.46
CA SER A 20 -0.61 13.57 5.90
C SER A 20 -1.86 12.88 5.35
N LEU A 21 -1.73 11.93 4.41
CA LEU A 21 -2.90 11.23 3.86
C LEU A 21 -3.57 10.38 4.93
N SER A 22 -4.90 10.36 4.92
CA SER A 22 -5.70 9.48 5.77
C SER A 22 -6.20 8.28 4.97
N PHE A 23 -6.67 7.23 5.65
CA PHE A 23 -7.36 6.12 4.99
C PHE A 23 -8.61 6.57 4.20
N ALA A 24 -9.24 7.68 4.59
CA ALA A 24 -10.41 8.22 3.89
C ALA A 24 -10.05 8.76 2.49
N ASP A 25 -8.80 9.19 2.29
CA ASP A 25 -8.33 9.74 1.02
C ASP A 25 -7.94 8.65 0.01
N MET A 26 -7.94 7.38 0.42
CA MET A 26 -7.41 6.26 -0.37
C MET A 26 -8.45 5.51 -1.19
N GLY A 27 -9.72 5.93 -1.17
CA GLY A 27 -10.80 5.27 -1.90
C GLY A 27 -11.26 3.96 -1.26
N LEU A 28 -11.01 3.77 0.04
CA LEU A 28 -11.51 2.62 0.79
C LEU A 28 -13.03 2.72 1.01
N PRO A 29 -13.74 1.58 1.11
CA PRO A 29 -15.15 1.59 1.47
C PRO A 29 -15.37 2.24 2.85
N GLU A 30 -16.42 3.06 2.96
CA GLU A 30 -16.80 3.76 4.19
C GLU A 30 -16.85 2.87 5.45
N PRO A 31 -17.37 1.63 5.41
CA PRO A 31 -17.36 0.75 6.59
C PRO A 31 -15.95 0.42 7.08
N VAL A 32 -14.97 0.32 6.18
CA VAL A 32 -13.56 0.03 6.51
C VAL A 32 -12.92 1.25 7.15
N VAL A 33 -13.07 2.42 6.55
CA VAL A 33 -12.53 3.69 7.08
C VAL A 33 -13.08 3.97 8.48
N ARG A 34 -14.38 3.74 8.69
CA ARG A 34 -15.02 3.90 10.00
C ARG A 34 -14.41 2.98 11.06
N GLU A 35 -14.18 1.72 10.72
CA GLU A 35 -13.62 0.75 11.67
C GLU A 35 -12.15 1.05 11.99
N LEU A 36 -11.34 1.42 10.99
CA LEU A 36 -9.96 1.85 11.20
C LEU A 36 -9.91 3.08 12.11
N THR A 37 -10.77 4.07 11.86
CA THR A 37 -10.90 5.26 12.70
C THR A 37 -11.30 4.91 14.14
N ARG A 38 -12.25 3.98 14.32
CA ARG A 38 -12.68 3.49 15.64
C ARG A 38 -11.54 2.83 16.43
N GLN A 39 -10.60 2.19 15.72
CA GLN A 39 -9.39 1.60 16.30
C GLN A 39 -8.25 2.62 16.50
N GLY A 40 -8.45 3.89 16.15
CA GLY A 40 -7.43 4.93 16.23
C GLY A 40 -6.43 4.90 15.07
N LEU A 41 -6.69 4.10 14.04
CA LEU A 41 -5.87 3.99 12.83
C LEU A 41 -6.40 4.97 11.78
N VAL A 42 -5.97 6.23 11.90
CA VAL A 42 -6.39 7.31 10.98
C VAL A 42 -5.43 7.45 9.80
N HIS A 43 -4.13 7.33 10.07
CA HIS A 43 -3.08 7.49 9.09
C HIS A 43 -2.46 6.12 8.74
N PRO A 44 -2.31 5.82 7.45
CA PRO A 44 -1.68 4.60 6.98
C PRO A 44 -0.17 4.63 7.20
N PHE A 45 0.42 3.46 7.40
CA PHE A 45 1.87 3.32 7.34
C PHE A 45 2.37 3.55 5.90
N PRO A 46 3.64 3.97 5.69
CA PRO A 46 4.18 4.24 4.36
C PRO A 46 4.00 3.08 3.36
N ILE A 47 4.16 1.84 3.84
CA ILE A 47 3.99 0.65 2.99
C ILE A 47 2.53 0.40 2.62
N GLN A 48 1.58 0.73 3.49
CA GLN A 48 0.14 0.62 3.22
C GLN A 48 -0.28 1.71 2.24
N ALA A 49 0.16 2.94 2.48
CA ALA A 49 -0.14 4.08 1.62
C ALA A 49 0.39 3.90 0.19
N ALA A 50 1.54 3.25 0.03
CA ALA A 50 2.07 2.86 -1.27
C ALA A 50 1.30 1.70 -1.93
N ALA A 51 0.73 0.78 -1.14
CA ALA A 51 0.14 -0.46 -1.64
C ALA A 51 -1.38 -0.39 -1.88
N ILE A 52 -2.12 0.34 -1.03
CA ILE A 52 -3.59 0.36 -1.04
C ILE A 52 -4.15 0.87 -2.37
N PRO A 53 -3.68 2.00 -2.95
CA PRO A 53 -4.25 2.49 -4.21
C PRO A 53 -4.10 1.49 -5.36
N ASP A 54 -2.94 0.84 -5.49
CA ASP A 54 -2.71 -0.16 -6.53
C ASP A 54 -3.53 -1.44 -6.29
N GLY A 55 -3.66 -1.87 -5.02
CA GLY A 55 -4.49 -3.01 -4.66
C GLY A 55 -5.98 -2.78 -4.94
N LEU A 56 -6.49 -1.56 -4.66
CA LEU A 56 -7.86 -1.17 -4.99
C LEU A 56 -8.10 -1.06 -6.49
N ALA A 57 -7.06 -0.71 -7.27
CA ALA A 57 -7.10 -0.74 -8.72
C ALA A 57 -7.02 -2.17 -9.31
N GLY A 58 -6.95 -3.21 -8.47
CA GLY A 58 -6.89 -4.62 -8.88
C GLY A 58 -5.53 -5.03 -9.45
N ARG A 59 -4.46 -4.30 -9.14
CA ARG A 59 -3.10 -4.62 -9.57
C ARG A 59 -2.43 -5.57 -8.58
N ASP A 60 -1.49 -6.37 -9.07
CA ASP A 60 -0.63 -7.17 -8.21
C ASP A 60 0.36 -6.26 -7.46
N VAL A 61 0.49 -6.46 -6.15
CA VAL A 61 1.36 -5.66 -5.28
C VAL A 61 2.28 -6.58 -4.48
N LEU A 62 3.59 -6.29 -4.49
CA LEU A 62 4.57 -6.96 -3.64
C LEU A 62 5.05 -6.02 -2.54
N GLY A 63 4.49 -6.18 -1.33
CA GLY A 63 4.89 -5.42 -0.16
C GLY A 63 6.11 -6.04 0.55
N ARG A 64 7.28 -5.39 0.49
CA ARG A 64 8.48 -5.81 1.24
C ARG A 64 8.78 -4.81 2.37
N GLY A 65 8.77 -5.29 3.61
CA GLY A 65 9.15 -4.49 4.78
C GLY A 65 9.33 -5.36 6.03
N PRO A 66 9.99 -4.86 7.08
CA PRO A 66 10.19 -5.61 8.33
C PRO A 66 8.88 -5.89 9.07
N THR A 67 8.89 -6.79 10.07
CA THR A 67 7.76 -6.94 11.00
C THR A 67 7.47 -5.61 11.70
N GLY A 68 6.19 -5.33 11.95
CA GLY A 68 5.76 -4.05 12.54
C GLY A 68 5.65 -2.90 11.53
N SER A 69 5.95 -3.11 10.25
CA SER A 69 5.80 -2.07 9.22
C SER A 69 4.34 -1.77 8.83
N GLY A 70 3.35 -2.40 9.47
CA GLY A 70 1.93 -2.24 9.13
C GLY A 70 1.49 -2.92 7.84
N LYS A 71 2.12 -4.00 7.38
CA LYS A 71 1.62 -4.73 6.19
C LYS A 71 0.27 -5.42 6.41
N THR A 72 -0.07 -5.69 7.67
CA THR A 72 -1.31 -6.29 8.14
C THR A 72 -2.22 -5.17 8.62
#